data_AF-A0A7W9GLS4-F1
#
_entry.id   AF-A0A7W9GLS4-F1
#
_cell.length_a   1.000
_cell.length_b   1.000
_cell.length_c   1.000
_cell.angle_alpha   90.00
_cell.angle_beta   90.00
_cell.angle_gamma   90.00
#
_symmetry.space_group_name_H-M   'P 1'
#
loop_
_entity.id
_entity.type
_entity.pdbx_description
1 polymer ?
#
loop_
_entity_poly.entity_id
_entity_poly.type
_entity_poly.pdbx_seq_one_letter_code
_entity_poly.pdbx_strand_id
1 'polypeptide(L)'
;MVDVAVWIAQIFLALFFLAAGLPKVAGGGIERWVGFDDVARPLVVLIGVAEVVAAVTLVAPMAVGAGEWTTPLAALGIAVISLMASGFHVRAAEGLPALETALWSALAGAVAVGRWDQLSGGPSLGGGVLVAALAVLVPAIVVNLVVLFRRPLPAAHSDDLSRAR
;
A
#
# COMPACT_ATOMS: atom_id res chain seq x y z
N MET A 1 23.99 -13.15 -1.80
CA MET A 1 23.46 -12.67 -0.49
C MET A 1 22.32 -11.67 -0.68
N VAL A 2 22.50 -10.59 -1.47
CA VAL A 2 21.43 -9.59 -1.72
C VAL A 2 20.19 -10.21 -2.36
N ASP A 3 20.35 -11.07 -3.37
CA ASP A 3 19.21 -11.71 -4.04
C ASP A 3 18.34 -12.56 -3.09
N VAL A 4 18.96 -13.38 -2.24
CA VAL A 4 18.25 -14.17 -1.21
C VAL A 4 17.51 -13.24 -0.22
N ALA A 5 18.13 -12.14 0.19
CA ALA A 5 17.50 -11.17 1.09
C ALA A 5 16.26 -10.51 0.43
N VAL A 6 16.35 -10.14 -0.85
CA VAL A 6 15.22 -9.59 -1.62
C VAL A 6 14.10 -10.62 -1.77
N TRP A 7 14.44 -11.89 -2.02
CA TRP A 7 13.46 -12.98 -2.04
C TRP A 7 12.72 -13.15 -0.71
N ILE A 8 13.45 -13.15 0.41
CA ILE A 8 12.85 -13.23 1.75
C ILE A 8 11.90 -12.04 1.97
N ALA A 9 12.34 -10.82 1.64
CA ALA A 9 11.52 -9.63 1.73
C ALA A 9 10.25 -9.73 0.87
N GLN A 10 10.35 -10.21 -0.37
CA GLN A 10 9.22 -10.42 -1.28
C GLN A 10 8.20 -11.40 -0.71
N ILE A 11 8.66 -12.57 -0.25
CA ILE A 11 7.76 -13.59 0.32
C ILE A 11 7.06 -13.02 1.56
N PHE A 12 7.81 -12.33 2.42
CA PHE A 12 7.26 -11.76 3.65
C PHE A 12 6.22 -10.67 3.36
N LEU A 13 6.52 -9.73 2.45
CA LEU A 13 5.55 -8.74 1.98
C LEU A 13 4.33 -9.39 1.34
N ALA A 14 4.52 -10.38 0.47
CA ALA A 14 3.40 -11.06 -0.18
C ALA A 14 2.46 -11.73 0.83
N LEU A 15 3.01 -12.41 1.84
CA LEU A 15 2.21 -13.02 2.91
C LEU A 15 1.45 -11.96 3.72
N PHE A 16 2.11 -10.86 4.09
CA PHE A 16 1.48 -9.76 4.82
C PHE A 16 0.34 -9.13 4.01
N PHE A 17 0.58 -8.79 2.74
CA PHE A 17 -0.42 -8.12 1.90
C PHE A 17 -1.55 -9.05 1.46
N LEU A 18 -1.32 -10.36 1.37
CA LEU A 18 -2.42 -11.33 1.27
C LEU A 18 -3.27 -11.33 2.53
N ALA A 19 -2.64 -11.41 3.71
CA ALA A 19 -3.36 -11.40 4.99
C ALA A 19 -4.11 -10.08 5.23
N ALA A 20 -3.59 -8.96 4.75
CA ALA A 20 -4.21 -7.64 4.85
C ALA A 20 -5.33 -7.42 3.81
N GLY A 21 -5.15 -7.91 2.58
CA GLY A 21 -6.06 -7.65 1.46
C GLY A 21 -7.22 -8.61 1.36
N LEU A 22 -7.02 -9.91 1.64
CA LEU A 22 -8.08 -10.92 1.57
C LEU A 22 -9.32 -10.56 2.41
N PRO A 23 -9.19 -10.12 3.68
CA PRO A 23 -10.34 -9.69 4.48
C PRO A 23 -11.12 -8.53 3.84
N LYS A 24 -10.41 -7.54 3.28
CA LYS A 24 -11.02 -6.38 2.61
C LYS A 24 -11.86 -6.79 1.39
N VAL A 25 -11.39 -7.79 0.63
CA VAL A 25 -12.12 -8.36 -0.52
C VAL A 25 -13.31 -9.20 -0.06
N ALA A 26 -13.09 -10.08 0.92
CA ALA A 26 -14.12 -11.00 1.43
C ALA A 26 -15.24 -10.27 2.19
N GLY A 27 -15.03 -9.01 2.58
CA GLY A 27 -16.05 -8.22 3.24
C GLY A 27 -16.20 -8.47 4.73
N GLY A 28 -15.20 -9.10 5.35
CA GLY A 28 -15.13 -9.33 6.79
C GLY A 28 -13.80 -8.84 7.35
N GLY A 29 -13.77 -8.46 8.62
CA GLY A 29 -12.54 -8.04 9.29
C GLY A 29 -12.06 -6.62 8.94
N ILE A 30 -12.89 -5.81 8.27
CA ILE A 30 -12.65 -4.36 8.10
C ILE A 30 -12.58 -3.69 9.49
N GLU A 31 -13.36 -4.17 10.44
CA GLU A 31 -13.51 -3.61 11.79
C GLU A 31 -12.28 -3.84 12.67
N ARG A 32 -11.31 -4.60 12.15
CA ARG A 32 -9.97 -4.74 12.74
C ARG A 32 -9.04 -3.59 12.36
N TRP A 33 -9.43 -2.76 11.40
CA TRP A 33 -8.62 -1.68 10.84
C TRP A 33 -9.24 -0.34 11.21
N VAL A 34 -8.55 0.39 12.09
CA VAL A 34 -8.97 1.73 12.52
C VAL A 34 -9.07 2.65 11.31
N GLY A 35 -10.15 3.44 11.25
CA GLY A 35 -10.29 4.48 10.24
C GLY A 35 -11.01 4.11 8.95
N PHE A 36 -11.46 2.86 8.82
CA PHE A 36 -12.26 2.41 7.69
C PHE A 36 -13.76 2.72 7.83
N ASP A 37 -14.22 3.15 9.00
CA ASP A 37 -15.63 3.47 9.27
C ASP A 37 -16.17 4.56 8.34
N ASP A 38 -15.32 5.53 7.98
CA ASP A 38 -15.65 6.66 7.09
C ASP A 38 -15.27 6.40 5.62
N VAL A 39 -14.82 5.19 5.29
CA VAL A 39 -14.35 4.83 3.94
C VAL A 39 -15.43 4.03 3.23
N ALA A 40 -15.85 4.50 2.04
CA ALA A 40 -16.86 3.82 1.25
C ALA A 40 -16.43 2.37 0.93
N ARG A 41 -17.29 1.39 1.24
CA ARG A 41 -17.02 -0.05 1.06
C ARG A 41 -16.43 -0.41 -0.32
N PRO A 42 -16.87 0.14 -1.47
CA PRO A 42 -16.26 -0.15 -2.76
C PRO A 42 -14.76 0.22 -2.83
N LEU A 43 -14.35 1.32 -2.18
CA LEU A 43 -12.96 1.73 -2.11
C LEU A 43 -12.13 0.76 -1.25
N VAL A 44 -12.70 0.26 -0.15
CA VAL A 44 -12.06 -0.76 0.69
C VAL A 44 -11.79 -2.05 -0.10
N VAL A 45 -12.79 -2.49 -0.87
CA VAL A 45 -12.65 -3.68 -1.75
C VAL A 45 -11.60 -3.41 -2.83
N LEU A 46 -11.59 -2.23 -3.44
CA LEU A 46 -10.58 -1.86 -4.45
C LEU A 46 -9.16 -1.92 -3.87
N ILE A 47 -8.94 -1.39 -2.67
CA ILE A 47 -7.66 -1.48 -1.96
C ILE A 47 -7.30 -2.95 -1.72
N GLY A 48 -8.24 -3.75 -1.22
CA GLY A 48 -8.00 -5.19 -0.99
C GLY A 48 -7.62 -5.95 -2.25
N VAL A 49 -8.29 -5.68 -3.37
CA VAL A 49 -7.94 -6.29 -4.67
C VAL A 49 -6.54 -5.85 -5.09
N ALA A 50 -6.21 -4.57 -4.96
CA ALA A 50 -4.88 -4.06 -5.30
C ALA A 50 -3.77 -4.71 -4.46
N GLU A 51 -3.99 -4.85 -3.15
CA GLU A 51 -3.06 -5.52 -2.22
C GLU A 51 -2.85 -6.99 -2.59
N VAL A 52 -3.92 -7.73 -2.89
CA VAL A 52 -3.84 -9.15 -3.28
C VAL A 52 -3.12 -9.31 -4.63
N VAL A 53 -3.48 -8.50 -5.63
CA VAL A 53 -2.83 -8.53 -6.95
C VAL A 53 -1.34 -8.20 -6.81
N ALA A 54 -1.00 -7.18 -6.05
CA ALA A 54 0.40 -6.82 -5.81
C ALA A 54 1.16 -7.94 -5.10
N ALA A 55 0.57 -8.55 -4.06
CA ALA A 55 1.21 -9.67 -3.36
C ALA A 55 1.48 -10.89 -4.27
N VAL A 56 0.52 -11.24 -5.13
CA VAL A 56 0.68 -12.35 -6.07
C VAL A 56 1.75 -12.02 -7.13
N THR A 57 1.68 -10.83 -7.73
CA THR A 57 2.63 -10.38 -8.77
C THR A 57 4.03 -10.09 -8.24
N LEU A 58 4.18 -9.86 -6.93
CA LEU A 58 5.49 -9.70 -6.30
C LEU A 58 6.32 -11.00 -6.31
N VAL A 59 5.68 -12.17 -6.34
CA VAL A 59 6.35 -13.47 -6.17
C VAL A 59 6.14 -14.40 -7.37
N ALA A 60 4.90 -14.54 -7.86
CA ALA A 60 4.55 -15.54 -8.85
C ALA A 60 5.31 -15.41 -10.20
N PRO A 61 5.50 -14.20 -10.77
CA PRO A 61 6.23 -14.05 -12.04
C PRO A 61 7.66 -14.56 -11.97
N MET A 62 8.36 -14.27 -10.86
CA MET A 62 9.71 -14.75 -10.62
C MET A 62 9.77 -16.25 -10.31
N ALA A 63 8.76 -16.80 -9.63
CA ALA A 63 8.72 -18.24 -9.32
C ALA A 63 8.51 -19.09 -10.58
N VAL A 64 7.80 -18.55 -11.58
CA VAL A 64 7.51 -19.23 -12.85
C VAL A 64 8.52 -18.87 -13.95
N GLY A 65 9.32 -17.82 -13.76
CA GLY A 65 10.29 -17.34 -14.75
C GLY A 65 9.63 -16.64 -15.95
N ALA A 66 8.46 -16.04 -15.76
CA ALA A 66 7.69 -15.40 -16.81
C ALA A 66 7.04 -14.10 -16.32
N GLY A 67 7.19 -13.00 -17.08
CA GLY A 67 6.60 -11.71 -16.73
C GLY A 67 7.25 -11.01 -15.53
N GLU A 68 8.53 -11.31 -15.25
CA GLU A 68 9.28 -10.79 -14.09
C GLU A 68 9.31 -9.26 -14.02
N TRP A 69 9.17 -8.57 -15.15
CA TRP A 69 9.08 -7.11 -15.21
C TRP A 69 7.93 -6.51 -14.37
N THR A 70 6.92 -7.32 -14.03
CA THR A 70 5.82 -6.89 -13.15
C THR A 70 6.20 -6.86 -11.67
N THR A 71 7.22 -7.60 -11.23
CA THR A 71 7.66 -7.67 -9.83
C THR A 71 8.12 -6.33 -9.26
N PRO A 72 9.04 -5.57 -9.88
CA PRO A 72 9.42 -4.26 -9.38
C PRO A 72 8.25 -3.26 -9.38
N LEU A 73 7.28 -3.39 -10.31
CA LEU A 73 6.08 -2.57 -10.32
C LEU A 73 5.12 -2.91 -9.16
N ALA A 74 4.95 -4.20 -8.85
CA ALA A 74 4.17 -4.65 -7.71
C ALA A 74 4.76 -4.16 -6.39
N ALA A 75 6.09 -4.24 -6.25
CA ALA A 75 6.82 -3.72 -5.10
C ALA A 75 6.62 -2.20 -4.95
N LEU A 76 6.69 -1.44 -6.05
CA LEU A 76 6.42 -0.01 -6.03
C LEU A 76 4.97 0.30 -5.62
N GLY A 77 4.00 -0.46 -6.12
CA GLY A 77 2.59 -0.32 -5.74
C GLY A 77 2.36 -0.54 -4.23
N ILE A 78 2.96 -1.59 -3.67
CA ILE A 78 2.95 -1.85 -2.22
C ILE A 78 3.59 -0.70 -1.45
N ALA A 79 4.73 -0.18 -1.93
CA ALA A 79 5.39 0.95 -1.30
C ALA A 79 4.49 2.17 -1.23
N VAL A 80 3.82 2.53 -2.33
CA VAL A 80 2.89 3.66 -2.38
C VAL A 80 1.69 3.46 -1.44
N ILE A 81 1.02 2.30 -1.48
CA ILE A 81 -0.14 2.04 -0.60
C ILE A 81 0.26 2.11 0.88
N SER A 82 1.40 1.52 1.24
CA SER A 82 1.90 1.53 2.61
C SER A 82 2.28 2.94 3.08
N LEU A 83 2.86 3.75 2.21
CA LEU A 83 3.18 5.15 2.51
C LEU A 83 1.92 5.97 2.75
N MET A 84 0.86 5.75 1.95
CA MET A 84 -0.43 6.41 2.17
C MET A 84 -1.08 5.97 3.49
N ALA A 85 -0.98 4.69 3.84
CA ALA A 85 -1.44 4.19 5.14
C ALA A 85 -0.67 4.81 6.32
N SER A 86 0.64 5.01 6.19
CA SER A 86 1.44 5.71 7.21
C SER A 86 0.94 7.14 7.43
N GLY A 87 0.64 7.88 6.37
CA GLY A 87 0.04 9.21 6.49
C GLY A 87 -1.31 9.19 7.22
N PHE A 88 -2.13 8.16 7.00
CA PHE A 88 -3.38 7.95 7.73
C PHE A 88 -3.16 7.80 9.23
N HIS A 89 -2.24 6.91 9.63
CA HIS A 89 -1.93 6.67 11.04
C HIS A 89 -1.24 7.85 11.73
N VAL A 90 -0.35 8.59 11.02
CA VAL A 90 0.25 9.83 11.53
C VAL A 90 -0.85 10.84 11.88
N ARG A 91 -1.85 10.98 11.00
CA ARG A 91 -2.98 11.87 11.25
C ARG A 91 -3.83 11.39 12.44
N ALA A 92 -4.04 10.08 12.55
CA ALA A 92 -4.76 9.49 13.68
C ALA A 92 -3.97 9.53 15.01
N ALA A 93 -2.76 10.09 15.02
CA ALA A 93 -1.82 10.09 16.15
C ALA A 93 -1.46 8.67 16.64
N GLU A 94 -1.47 7.70 15.72
CA GLU A 94 -1.15 6.29 15.98
C GLU A 94 0.32 6.01 15.64
N GLY A 95 1.22 6.25 16.61
CA GLY A 95 2.66 6.19 16.37
C GLY A 95 3.17 4.81 15.90
N LEU A 96 2.70 3.72 16.53
CA LEU A 96 3.13 2.36 16.18
C LEU A 96 2.64 1.94 14.77
N PRO A 97 1.34 2.02 14.44
CA PRO A 97 0.86 1.75 13.08
C PRO A 97 1.48 2.62 11.99
N ALA A 98 1.74 3.91 12.29
CA ALA A 98 2.42 4.82 11.37
C ALA A 98 3.84 4.35 11.04
N LEU A 99 4.59 3.93 12.07
CA LEU A 99 5.94 3.39 11.91
C LEU A 99 5.92 2.06 11.15
N GLU A 100 5.02 1.16 11.50
CA GLU A 100 4.90 -0.15 10.86
C GLU A 100 4.66 -0.02 9.33
N THR A 101 3.67 0.78 8.95
CA THR A 101 3.34 1.01 7.54
C THR A 101 4.46 1.76 6.79
N ALA A 102 5.20 2.65 7.46
CA ALA A 102 6.40 3.25 6.89
C ALA A 102 7.53 2.22 6.66
N LEU A 103 7.70 1.25 7.56
CA LEU A 103 8.66 0.16 7.40
C LEU A 103 8.27 -0.76 6.22
N TRP A 104 6.98 -1.08 6.06
CA TRP A 104 6.50 -1.81 4.88
C TRP A 104 6.75 -1.04 3.59
N SER A 105 6.52 0.28 3.59
CA SER A 105 6.84 1.13 2.45
C SER A 105 8.33 1.08 2.10
N ALA A 106 9.21 1.18 3.09
CA ALA A 106 10.65 1.17 2.88
C ALA A 106 11.14 -0.20 2.37
N LEU A 107 10.64 -1.30 2.95
CA LEU A 107 10.99 -2.66 2.53
C LEU A 107 10.56 -2.92 1.08
N ALA A 108 9.33 -2.54 0.72
CA ALA A 108 8.83 -2.69 -0.63
C ALA A 108 9.58 -1.80 -1.65
N GLY A 109 9.95 -0.58 -1.26
CA GLY A 109 10.82 0.28 -2.06
C GLY A 109 12.20 -0.34 -2.29
N ALA A 110 12.80 -0.95 -1.27
CA ALA A 110 14.07 -1.66 -1.39
C ALA A 110 13.97 -2.86 -2.35
N VAL A 111 12.87 -3.61 -2.32
CA VAL A 111 12.60 -4.69 -3.28
C VAL A 111 12.48 -4.14 -4.71
N ALA A 112 11.74 -3.05 -4.90
CA ALA A 112 11.59 -2.41 -6.22
C ALA A 112 12.95 -2.00 -6.82
N VAL A 113 13.82 -1.40 -6.00
CA VAL A 113 15.19 -1.05 -6.40
C VAL A 113 16.03 -2.30 -6.68
N GLY A 114 15.94 -3.32 -5.84
CA GLY A 114 16.69 -4.58 -5.99
C GLY A 114 16.28 -5.43 -7.19
N ARG A 115 15.12 -5.14 -7.80
CA ARG A 115 14.56 -5.84 -8.97
C ARG A 115 14.42 -4.95 -10.20
N TRP A 116 14.99 -3.74 -10.16
CA TRP A 116 14.75 -2.72 -11.18
C TRP A 116 15.19 -3.14 -12.59
N ASP A 117 16.21 -3.98 -12.69
CA ASP A 117 16.72 -4.56 -13.92
C ASP A 117 15.66 -5.38 -14.69
N GLN A 118 14.73 -6.03 -13.96
CA GLN A 118 13.67 -6.85 -14.57
C GLN A 118 12.69 -6.04 -15.42
N LEU A 119 12.58 -4.72 -15.19
CA LEU A 119 11.73 -3.83 -16.02
C LEU A 119 12.12 -3.86 -17.50
N SER A 120 13.39 -4.14 -17.81
CA SER A 120 13.89 -4.22 -19.19
C SER A 120 13.25 -5.34 -20.01
N GLY A 121 12.72 -6.38 -19.35
CA GLY A 121 11.96 -7.47 -19.97
C GLY A 121 10.48 -7.15 -20.22
N GLY A 122 10.04 -5.94 -19.87
CA GLY A 122 8.65 -5.49 -20.02
C GLY A 122 8.31 -4.96 -21.42
N PRO A 123 7.02 -4.72 -21.67
CA PRO A 123 6.58 -4.12 -22.93
C PRO A 123 7.11 -2.69 -23.05
N SER A 124 7.42 -2.26 -24.29
CA SER A 124 7.71 -0.85 -24.55
C SER A 124 6.42 -0.02 -24.42
N LEU A 125 6.43 0.95 -23.52
CA LEU A 125 5.32 1.87 -23.33
C LEU A 125 5.54 3.10 -24.20
N GLY A 126 4.57 3.42 -25.06
CA GLY A 126 4.58 4.68 -25.80
C GLY A 126 4.46 5.87 -24.85
N GLY A 127 5.06 7.01 -25.21
CA GLY A 127 5.02 8.22 -24.38
C GLY A 127 3.61 8.67 -24.00
N GLY A 128 2.62 8.43 -24.87
CA GLY A 128 1.21 8.71 -24.56
C GLY A 128 0.65 7.94 -23.35
N VAL A 129 1.09 6.69 -23.13
CA VAL A 129 0.69 5.89 -21.97
C VAL A 129 1.28 6.48 -20.68
N LEU A 130 2.54 6.90 -20.73
CA LEU A 130 3.18 7.59 -19.59
C LEU A 130 2.44 8.90 -19.26
N VAL A 131 2.13 9.71 -20.28
CA VAL A 131 1.39 10.96 -20.09
C VAL A 131 0.01 10.68 -19.47
N ALA A 132 -0.72 9.69 -19.98
CA ALA A 132 -2.01 9.31 -19.42
C ALA A 132 -1.91 8.82 -17.97
N ALA A 133 -0.92 7.98 -17.66
CA ALA A 133 -0.67 7.50 -16.30
C ALA A 133 -0.37 8.66 -15.34
N LEU A 134 0.52 9.59 -15.73
CA LEU A 134 0.84 10.77 -14.92
C LEU A 134 -0.37 11.69 -14.74
N ALA A 135 -1.16 11.91 -15.81
CA ALA A 135 -2.36 12.74 -15.77
C ALA A 135 -3.46 12.17 -14.86
N VAL A 136 -3.45 10.87 -14.57
CA VAL A 136 -4.37 10.23 -13.63
C VAL A 136 -3.77 10.15 -12.22
N LEU A 137 -2.55 9.63 -12.11
CA LEU A 137 -1.92 9.34 -10.83
C LEU A 137 -1.55 10.60 -10.05
N VAL A 138 -1.01 11.63 -10.71
CA VAL A 138 -0.58 12.85 -10.02
C VAL A 138 -1.78 13.58 -9.40
N PRO A 139 -2.88 13.85 -10.11
CA PRO A 139 -4.06 14.45 -9.49
C PRO A 139 -4.67 13.56 -8.39
N ALA A 140 -4.72 12.24 -8.58
CA ALA A 140 -5.22 11.32 -7.57
C ALA A 140 -4.39 11.38 -6.28
N ILE A 141 -3.06 11.38 -6.39
CA ILE A 141 -2.14 11.53 -5.24
C ILE A 141 -2.35 12.89 -4.58
N VAL A 142 -2.39 13.98 -5.34
CA VAL A 142 -2.60 15.32 -4.79
C VAL A 142 -3.94 15.42 -4.06
N VAL A 143 -5.03 14.93 -4.64
CA VAL A 143 -6.34 14.90 -3.99
C VAL A 143 -6.30 14.07 -2.72
N ASN A 144 -5.71 12.87 -2.76
CA ASN A 144 -5.58 12.01 -1.59
C ASN A 144 -4.79 12.69 -0.47
N LEU A 145 -3.64 13.30 -0.78
CA LEU A 145 -2.83 14.03 0.21
C LEU A 145 -3.60 15.24 0.75
N VAL A 146 -4.28 16.01 -0.09
CA VAL A 146 -5.07 17.16 0.33
C VAL A 146 -6.22 16.73 1.26
N VAL A 147 -6.98 15.71 0.90
CA VAL A 147 -8.05 15.16 1.74
C VAL A 147 -7.47 14.63 3.05
N LEU A 148 -6.37 13.86 2.96
CA LEU A 148 -5.68 13.29 4.10
C LEU A 148 -5.19 14.35 5.06
N PHE A 149 -4.75 15.53 4.61
CA PHE A 149 -4.27 16.58 5.53
C PHE A 149 -5.34 17.62 5.91
N ARG A 150 -6.45 17.76 5.16
CA ARG A 150 -7.47 18.81 5.43
C ARG A 150 -8.65 18.44 6.34
N ARG A 151 -9.04 17.17 6.50
CA ARG A 151 -10.11 16.81 7.47
C ARG A 151 -9.70 17.15 8.92
N PRO A 152 -10.63 17.60 9.77
CA PRO A 152 -10.37 17.80 11.19
C PRO A 152 -9.93 16.50 11.87
N LEU A 153 -9.09 16.60 12.90
CA LEU A 153 -8.83 15.46 13.79
C LEU A 153 -10.12 15.12 14.53
N PRO A 154 -10.43 13.83 14.78
CA PRO A 154 -11.48 13.46 15.71
C PRO A 154 -11.24 14.18 17.03
N ALA A 155 -12.28 14.83 17.57
CA ALA A 155 -12.17 15.49 18.87
C ALA A 155 -11.75 14.43 19.90
N ALA A 156 -10.64 14.68 20.61
CA ALA A 156 -10.30 13.87 21.77
C ALA A 156 -11.53 13.83 22.69
N HIS A 157 -11.95 12.63 23.09
CA HIS A 157 -13.13 12.43 23.92
C HIS A 157 -12.94 13.16 25.25
N SER A 158 -13.40 14.41 25.32
CA SER A 158 -13.30 15.30 26.47
C SER A 158 -14.31 14.95 27.58
N ASP A 159 -15.05 13.85 27.44
CA ASP A 159 -16.07 13.42 28.39
C ASP A 159 -15.50 12.69 29.62
N ASP A 160 -14.22 12.30 29.62
CA ASP A 160 -13.63 11.59 30.77
C ASP A 160 -13.23 12.55 31.92
N LEU A 161 -13.08 13.85 31.63
CA LEU A 161 -12.70 14.84 32.66
C LEU A 161 -13.90 15.45 33.40
N SER A 162 -15.13 15.24 32.92
CA SER A 162 -16.36 15.74 33.55
C SER A 162 -16.99 14.75 34.53
N ARG A 163 -16.65 13.45 34.45
CA ARG A 163 -17.10 12.41 35.39
C ARG A 163 -16.17 12.23 36.61
N ALA A 164 -15.01 12.89 36.60
CA ALA A 164 -14.04 12.86 37.69
C ALA A 164 -14.14 14.06 38.66
N ARG A 165 -15.22 14.87 38.59
CA ARG A 165 -15.49 15.99 39.51
C ARG A 165 -16.82 15.84 40.22
#